data_AF-A0A3P7LC31-F1
#
_entry.id   AF-A0A3P7LC31-F1
#
_cell.length_a   1.000
_cell.length_b   1.000
_cell.length_c   1.000
_cell.angle_alpha   90.00
_cell.angle_beta   90.00
_cell.angle_gamma   90.00
#
_symmetry.space_group_name_H-M   'P 1'
#
loop_
_entity.id
_entity.type
_entity.pdbx_description
1 polymer ?
#
loop_
_entity_poly.entity_id
_entity_poly.type
_entity_poly.pdbx_seq_one_letter_code
_entity_poly.pdbx_strand_id
1 'polypeptide(L)'
;MAARNCLVGADNTVKVADFGLARYMERDETYRAREGAKFPIKWTAPEGLVYNVFSVKSDVWAFGVLLWEIATYGATPYPGVELQDVYVLLEKGTRMEAPQGCPEQVYQLMLQCKSLGMVLHQAVTI
;
A
#
# COMPACT_ATOMS: atom_id res chain seq x y z
N MET A 1 0.74 1.38 6.00
CA MET A 1 1.85 0.57 6.57
C MET A 1 3.12 0.72 5.72
N ALA A 2 4.32 0.68 6.31
CA ALA A 2 5.60 0.78 5.60
C ALA A 2 6.74 0.16 6.45
N ALA A 3 7.83 -0.30 5.83
CA ALA A 3 8.93 -0.97 6.55
C ALA A 3 9.56 -0.09 7.63
N ARG A 4 9.70 1.22 7.38
CA ARG A 4 10.18 2.21 8.37
C ARG A 4 9.33 2.29 9.66
N ASN A 5 8.08 1.81 9.61
CA ASN A 5 7.16 1.77 10.75
C ASN A 5 7.12 0.37 11.40
N CYS A 6 8.02 -0.54 11.04
CA CYS A 6 8.20 -1.84 11.66
C CYS A 6 9.51 -1.86 12.45
N LEU A 7 9.42 -2.02 13.77
CA LEU A 7 10.58 -2.11 14.66
C LEU A 7 10.95 -3.58 14.87
N VAL A 8 12.24 -3.89 14.82
CA VAL A 8 12.78 -5.23 15.10
C VAL A 8 13.36 -5.25 16.50
N GLY A 9 12.79 -6.09 17.37
CA GLY A 9 13.25 -6.31 18.74
C GLY A 9 14.11 -7.56 18.88
N ALA A 10 14.29 -8.02 20.13
CA ALA A 10 14.95 -9.29 20.40
C ALA A 10 14.25 -10.46 19.68
N ASP A 11 15.03 -11.49 19.37
CA ASP A 11 14.58 -12.73 18.72
C ASP A 11 13.87 -12.51 17.37
N ASN A 12 14.28 -11.48 16.62
CA ASN A 12 13.65 -11.07 15.36
C ASN A 12 12.14 -10.77 15.48
N THR A 13 11.67 -10.40 16.67
CA THR A 13 10.26 -10.02 16.87
C THR A 13 9.98 -8.68 16.22
N VAL A 14 9.08 -8.64 15.25
CA VAL A 14 8.66 -7.42 14.56
C VAL A 14 7.43 -6.82 15.23
N LYS A 15 7.46 -5.51 15.50
CA LYS A 15 6.32 -4.76 16.05
C LYS A 15 5.99 -3.57 15.15
N VAL A 16 4.70 -3.38 14.88
CA VAL A 16 4.21 -2.17 14.20
C VAL A 16 4.31 -0.99 15.17
N ALA A 17 4.84 0.13 14.68
CA ALA A 17 5.00 1.38 15.39
C ALA A 17 4.41 2.54 14.59
N ASP A 18 4.51 3.75 15.15
CA ASP A 18 4.04 5.00 14.56
C ASP A 18 2.54 4.99 14.22
N PHE A 19 1.73 5.16 15.27
CA PHE A 19 0.27 5.23 15.21
C PHE A 19 -0.26 6.66 15.00
N GLY A 20 0.58 7.63 14.62
CA GLY A 20 0.16 9.04 14.51
C GLY A 20 -0.97 9.29 13.50
N LEU A 21 -1.05 8.43 12.48
CA LEU A 21 -2.11 8.44 11.48
C LEU A 21 -3.19 7.37 11.71
N ALA A 22 -3.05 6.55 12.75
CA ALA A 22 -4.02 5.48 13.03
C ALA A 22 -5.38 6.06 13.41
N ARG A 23 -6.45 5.39 12.97
CA ARG A 23 -7.83 5.75 13.29
C ARG A 23 -8.56 4.50 13.76
N TYR A 24 -9.34 4.67 14.81
CA TYR A 24 -10.35 3.67 15.17
C TYR A 24 -11.49 3.77 14.16
N MET A 25 -11.86 2.64 13.57
CA MET A 25 -12.95 2.50 12.61
C MET A 25 -13.71 1.24 12.98
N GLU A 26 -15.03 1.24 12.85
CA GLU A 26 -15.78 -0.01 12.93
C GLU A 26 -15.51 -0.87 11.68
N ARG A 27 -15.88 -2.15 11.75
CA ARG A 27 -15.61 -3.09 10.66
C ARG A 27 -16.38 -2.64 9.41
N ASP A 28 -15.70 -2.66 8.27
CA ASP A 28 -16.24 -2.25 6.95
C ASP A 28 -16.54 -0.75 6.79
N GLU A 29 -16.18 0.08 7.76
CA GLU A 29 -16.22 1.54 7.62
C GLU A 29 -15.05 2.08 6.81
N THR A 30 -15.25 3.28 6.26
CA THR A 30 -14.20 4.06 5.60
C THR A 30 -13.96 5.36 6.35
N TYR A 31 -12.70 5.76 6.45
CA TYR A 31 -12.27 7.05 6.96
C TYR A 31 -11.96 7.98 5.80
N ARG A 32 -12.59 9.15 5.78
CA ARG A 32 -12.23 10.23 4.86
C ARG A 32 -11.32 11.23 5.57
N ALA A 33 -10.09 11.37 5.11
CA ALA A 33 -9.16 12.35 5.65
C ALA A 33 -9.57 13.78 5.28
N ARG A 34 -9.16 14.74 6.12
CA ARG A 34 -9.38 16.17 5.85
C ARG A 34 -8.57 16.61 4.64
N GLU A 35 -9.09 17.60 3.93
CA GLU A 35 -8.39 18.23 2.82
C GLU A 35 -7.03 18.79 3.27
N GLY A 36 -5.99 18.59 2.46
CA GLY A 36 -4.61 18.98 2.77
C GLY A 36 -3.83 18.03 3.68
N ALA A 37 -4.44 16.93 4.15
CA ALA A 37 -3.70 15.87 4.84
C ALA A 37 -2.63 15.26 3.92
N LYS A 38 -1.41 15.08 4.43
CA LYS A 38 -0.28 14.53 3.67
C LYS A 38 -0.06 13.07 4.01
N PHE A 39 -0.01 12.23 2.99
CA PHE A 39 0.24 10.79 3.10
C PHE A 39 1.41 10.36 2.22
N PRO A 40 2.11 9.27 2.57
CA PRO A 40 3.25 8.79 1.80
C PRO A 40 2.77 8.14 0.48
N ILE A 41 2.80 8.92 -0.62
CA ILE A 41 2.20 8.58 -1.93
C ILE A 41 2.50 7.14 -2.38
N LYS A 42 3.76 6.69 -2.32
CA LYS A 42 4.19 5.37 -2.80
C LYS A 42 3.64 4.18 -2.01
N TRP A 43 3.09 4.41 -0.82
CA TRP A 43 2.47 3.40 0.04
C TRP A 43 0.94 3.52 0.09
N THR A 44 0.38 4.62 -0.41
CA THR A 44 -1.04 4.92 -0.35
C THR A 44 -1.78 4.18 -1.48
N ALA A 45 -2.92 3.56 -1.14
CA ALA A 45 -3.79 2.92 -2.11
C ALA A 45 -4.41 3.94 -3.08
N PRO A 46 -4.80 3.54 -4.31
CA PRO A 46 -5.37 4.46 -5.31
C PRO A 46 -6.55 5.29 -4.78
N GLU A 47 -7.46 4.67 -4.03
CA GLU A 47 -8.60 5.35 -3.42
C GLU A 47 -8.20 6.41 -2.38
N GLY A 48 -7.08 6.20 -1.68
CA GLY A 48 -6.51 7.16 -0.74
C GLY A 48 -5.84 8.32 -1.45
N LEU A 49 -5.22 8.09 -2.61
CA LEU A 49 -4.59 9.13 -3.44
C LEU A 49 -5.63 10.06 -4.08
N VAL A 50 -6.74 9.50 -4.58
CA VAL A 50 -7.75 10.27 -5.34
C VAL A 50 -8.80 10.88 -4.42
N TYR A 51 -9.32 10.09 -3.48
CA TYR A 51 -10.51 10.46 -2.72
C TYR A 51 -10.22 10.77 -1.25
N ASN A 52 -8.97 10.64 -0.80
CA ASN A 52 -8.60 10.70 0.61
C ASN A 52 -9.42 9.72 1.47
N VAL A 53 -9.79 8.57 0.89
CA VAL A 53 -10.57 7.52 1.55
C VAL A 53 -9.65 6.38 1.97
N PHE A 54 -9.76 5.98 3.22
CA PHE A 54 -8.97 4.93 3.85
C PHE A 54 -9.89 3.90 4.48
N SER A 55 -9.45 2.65 4.46
CA SER A 55 -10.16 1.51 5.03
C SER A 55 -9.16 0.41 5.39
N VAL A 56 -9.64 -0.67 5.98
CA VAL A 56 -8.83 -1.89 6.16
C VAL A 56 -8.23 -2.38 4.83
N LYS A 57 -8.91 -2.20 3.69
CA LYS A 57 -8.39 -2.59 2.37
C LYS A 57 -7.23 -1.69 1.91
N SER A 58 -7.25 -0.40 2.25
CA SER A 58 -6.12 0.49 1.99
C SER A 58 -4.88 0.10 2.82
N ASP A 59 -5.07 -0.44 4.03
CA ASP A 59 -3.97 -1.01 4.82
C ASP A 59 -3.44 -2.31 4.22
N VAL A 60 -4.31 -3.16 3.67
CA VAL A 60 -3.91 -4.36 2.92
C VAL A 60 -3.07 -3.99 1.70
N TRP A 61 -3.42 -2.93 0.97
CA TRP A 61 -2.58 -2.40 -0.12
C TRP A 61 -1.18 -2.05 0.38
N ALA A 62 -1.12 -1.24 1.45
CA ALA A 62 0.14 -0.80 2.02
C ALA A 62 0.98 -1.97 2.57
N PHE A 63 0.33 -3.03 3.04
CA PHE A 63 0.99 -4.30 3.39
C PHE A 63 1.62 -4.98 2.16
N GLY A 64 0.96 -4.95 1.00
CA GLY A 64 1.56 -5.42 -0.26
C GLY A 64 2.78 -4.62 -0.72
N VAL A 65 2.86 -3.33 -0.35
CA VAL A 65 4.07 -2.51 -0.53
C VAL A 65 5.15 -2.86 0.49
N LEU A 66 4.79 -3.08 1.76
CA LEU A 66 5.70 -3.54 2.80
C LEU A 66 6.38 -4.88 2.45
N LEU A 67 5.61 -5.85 1.93
CA LEU A 67 6.16 -7.14 1.48
C LEU A 67 7.19 -6.94 0.36
N TRP A 68 6.97 -5.98 -0.54
CA TRP A 68 7.92 -5.63 -1.59
C TRP A 68 9.19 -4.99 -1.01
N GLU A 69 9.06 -4.08 -0.03
CA GLU A 69 10.21 -3.51 0.69
C GLU A 69 11.04 -4.63 1.35
N ILE A 70 10.40 -5.60 2.02
CA ILE A 70 11.09 -6.72 2.67
C ILE A 70 11.84 -7.58 1.64
N ALA A 71 11.19 -7.96 0.54
CA ALA A 71 11.77 -8.80 -0.50
C ALA A 71 12.90 -8.12 -1.29
N THR A 72 13.00 -6.79 -1.21
CA THR A 72 14.05 -5.98 -1.84
C THR A 72 15.09 -5.46 -0.85
N TYR A 73 15.08 -5.97 0.39
CA TYR A 73 15.99 -5.54 1.46
C TYR A 73 15.91 -4.03 1.75
N GLY A 74 14.70 -3.46 1.70
CA GLY A 74 14.40 -2.07 2.04
C GLY A 74 14.53 -1.09 0.88
N ALA A 75 14.45 -1.55 -0.38
CA ALA A 75 14.44 -0.64 -1.51
C ALA A 75 13.22 0.29 -1.48
N THR A 76 13.35 1.46 -2.11
CA THR A 76 12.24 2.40 -2.23
C THR A 76 11.22 1.89 -3.25
N PRO A 77 9.92 1.80 -2.90
CA PRO A 77 8.88 1.39 -3.84
C PRO A 77 8.85 2.24 -5.10
N TYR A 78 8.46 1.66 -6.23
CA TYR A 78 8.44 2.32 -7.54
C TYR A 78 9.78 3.03 -7.84
N PRO A 79 10.90 2.27 -7.96
CA PRO A 79 12.22 2.86 -8.19
C PRO A 79 12.25 3.62 -9.51
N GLY A 80 12.87 4.81 -9.50
CA GLY A 80 12.95 5.69 -10.69
C GLY A 80 11.64 6.38 -11.08
N VAL A 81 10.55 6.18 -10.34
CA VAL A 81 9.26 6.86 -10.57
C VAL A 81 9.12 8.05 -9.63
N GLU A 82 8.87 9.21 -10.22
CA GLU A 82 8.56 10.45 -9.51
C GLU A 82 7.20 10.37 -8.80
N LEU A 83 7.05 11.08 -7.68
CA LEU A 83 5.84 11.00 -6.85
C LEU A 83 4.55 11.32 -7.62
N GLN A 84 4.61 12.29 -8.53
CA GLN A 84 3.47 12.71 -9.35
C GLN A 84 3.02 11.65 -10.37
N ASP A 85 3.93 10.75 -10.78
CA ASP A 85 3.66 9.77 -11.84
C ASP A 85 3.17 8.42 -11.28
N VAL A 86 3.28 8.21 -9.97
CA VAL A 86 2.85 6.96 -9.31
C VAL A 86 1.38 6.67 -9.59
N TYR A 87 0.49 7.67 -9.43
CA TYR A 87 -0.94 7.47 -9.68
C TYR A 87 -1.22 7.07 -11.14
N VAL A 88 -0.57 7.72 -12.11
CA VAL A 88 -0.73 7.43 -13.54
C VAL A 88 -0.35 5.98 -13.87
N LEU A 89 0.71 5.45 -13.24
CA LEU A 89 1.07 4.04 -13.38
C LEU A 89 0.00 3.12 -12.79
N LEU A 90 -0.50 3.44 -11.59
CA LEU A 90 -1.50 2.63 -10.89
C LEU A 90 -2.82 2.56 -11.66
N GLU A 91 -3.24 3.69 -12.23
CA GLU A 91 -4.45 3.83 -13.04
C GLU A 91 -4.38 2.98 -14.32
N LYS A 92 -3.19 2.88 -14.93
CA LYS A 92 -2.93 1.98 -16.08
C LYS A 92 -2.88 0.49 -15.70
N GLY A 93 -3.06 0.14 -14.43
CA GLY A 93 -2.96 -1.22 -13.93
C GLY A 93 -1.52 -1.68 -13.68
N THR A 94 -0.52 -0.82 -13.89
CA THR A 94 0.88 -1.15 -13.64
C THR A 94 1.10 -1.38 -12.15
N ARG A 95 1.87 -2.41 -11.82
CA ARG A 95 2.32 -2.74 -10.45
C ARG A 95 3.84 -2.92 -10.47
N MET A 96 4.47 -2.81 -9.29
CA MET A 96 5.90 -3.11 -9.16
C MET A 96 6.18 -4.56 -9.57
N GLU A 97 7.25 -4.75 -10.32
CA GLU A 97 7.71 -6.07 -10.74
C GLU A 97 8.11 -6.95 -9.55
N ALA A 98 8.16 -8.26 -9.79
CA ALA A 98 8.63 -9.24 -8.82
C ALA A 98 10.11 -8.94 -8.45
N PRO A 99 10.42 -8.79 -7.15
CA PRO A 99 11.80 -8.65 -6.71
C PRO A 99 12.66 -9.86 -7.12
N GLN A 100 13.93 -9.62 -7.42
CA GLN A 100 14.87 -10.69 -7.77
C GLN A 100 14.95 -11.73 -6.65
N GLY A 101 14.73 -13.01 -7.00
CA GLY A 101 14.76 -14.11 -6.03
C GLY A 101 13.53 -14.20 -5.11
N CYS A 102 12.51 -13.37 -5.32
CA CYS A 102 11.26 -13.47 -4.59
C CYS A 102 10.52 -14.76 -4.98
N PRO A 103 10.10 -15.60 -4.02
CA PRO A 103 9.25 -16.75 -4.31
C PRO A 103 7.93 -16.32 -4.97
N GLU A 104 7.48 -17.09 -5.95
CA GLU A 104 6.27 -16.78 -6.74
C GLU A 104 5.04 -16.62 -5.85
N GLN A 105 4.87 -17.49 -4.85
CA GLN A 105 3.74 -17.45 -3.92
C GLN A 105 3.71 -16.13 -3.12
N VAL A 106 4.88 -15.59 -2.78
CA VAL A 106 4.99 -14.31 -2.08
C VAL A 106 4.63 -13.17 -3.03
N TYR A 107 5.11 -13.20 -4.27
CA TYR A 107 4.75 -12.17 -5.26
C TYR A 107 3.25 -12.19 -5.60
N GLN A 108 2.64 -13.36 -5.74
CA GLN A 108 1.19 -13.50 -5.93
C GLN A 108 0.42 -12.91 -4.75
N LEU A 109 0.86 -13.13 -3.51
CA LEU A 109 0.27 -12.48 -2.34
C LEU A 109 0.41 -10.95 -2.42
N MET A 110 1.57 -10.42 -2.83
CA MET A 110 1.74 -8.98 -3.03
C MET A 110 0.75 -8.43 -4.06
N LEU A 111 0.54 -9.13 -5.17
CA LEU A 111 -0.41 -8.73 -6.22
C LEU A 111 -1.85 -8.77 -5.71
N GLN A 112 -2.23 -9.79 -4.94
CA GLN A 112 -3.55 -9.87 -4.31
C GLN A 112 -3.80 -8.68 -3.38
N CYS A 113 -2.81 -8.33 -2.54
CA CYS A 113 -2.88 -7.14 -1.69
C CYS A 113 -3.11 -5.85 -2.51
N LYS A 114 -2.51 -5.76 -3.70
CA LYS A 114 -2.54 -4.60 -4.60
C LYS A 114 -3.66 -4.66 -5.68
N SER A 115 -4.59 -5.61 -5.58
CA SER A 115 -5.77 -5.73 -6.45
C SER A 115 -7.09 -5.43 -5.72
N LEU A 116 -7.12 -5.63 -4.39
CA LEU A 116 -8.30 -5.54 -3.52
C LEU A 116 -9.01 -4.17 -3.47
N GLY A 117 -8.42 -3.11 -4.02
CA GLY A 117 -8.99 -1.75 -4.07
C GLY A 117 -9.51 -1.30 -5.44
N MET A 118 -9.40 -2.13 -6.50
CA MET A 118 -9.81 -1.76 -7.87
C MET A 118 -11.32 -1.93 -8.16
N VAL A 119 -12.19 -2.00 -7.14
CA VAL A 119 -13.63 -2.26 -7.31
C VAL A 119 -14.45 -1.01 -7.67
N LEU A 120 -13.83 0.07 -8.17
CA LEU A 120 -14.58 1.24 -8.65
C LEU A 120 -14.70 1.37 -10.17
N HIS A 121 -13.95 0.59 -10.97
CA HIS A 121 -14.03 0.69 -12.43
C HIS A 121 -14.57 -0.55 -13.16
N GLN A 122 -14.89 -1.65 -12.47
CA GLN A 122 -15.60 -2.78 -13.10
C GLN A 122 -17.13 -2.73 -12.94
N ALA A 123 -17.69 -1.64 -12.38
CA ALA A 123 -19.14 -1.45 -12.23
C ALA A 123 -19.75 -0.40 -13.16
N VAL A 124 -18.98 0.19 -14.09
CA VAL A 124 -19.50 1.13 -15.10
C VAL A 124 -19.10 0.66 -16.49
N THR A 125 -19.61 -0.50 -16.88
CA THR A 125 -19.86 -0.83 -18.28
C THR A 125 -21.25 -1.48 -18.33
N ILE A 126 -22.28 -0.64 -18.50
CA ILE A 126 -23.56 -1.03 -19.09
C ILE A 126 -23.47 -0.61 -20.56
#